data_AF-A0A937BJZ8-F1
#
_entry.id   AF-A0A937BJZ8-F1
#
_cell.length_a   1.000
_cell.length_b   1.000
_cell.length_c   1.000
_cell.angle_alpha   90.00
_cell.angle_beta   90.00
_cell.angle_gamma   90.00
#
_symmetry.space_group_name_H-M   'P 1'
#
loop_
_entity.id
_entity.type
_entity.pdbx_description
1 polymer ?
#
loop_
_entity_poly.entity_id
_entity_poly.type
_entity_poly.pdbx_seq_one_letter_code
_entity_poly.pdbx_strand_id
1 'polypeptide(L)'
;MVGPYPFYEDGYKLAEAPHLGMEHQSAVAYGNKYQNGYLGMDLSGTGRGLLWDFIIVHESGHEWFGNSITTADIADMWVHEGITQYTEVIYTECQQGKEAAEEYVIGLRDKIGNRSPVIGPYGVNQEGNGDMYPKGANLMHMIRHIIGDSTFKAMLLEMNRRFYHKVVTSAEIEEFMVNFNVRTGLLDRSVFDQYLRTTQIPVLEWGIRKGTLWTRWTNCVPDLMLPVILNQKGEFPVLMLATSNWGAFPYADKKQPRLEADRNWYIESKPLSKRELRRRKPHIGRGTPLF
;
A
#
# COMPACT_ATOMS: atom_id res chain seq x y z
N MET A 1 14.43 -2.23 -8.98
CA MET A 1 13.80 -1.14 -8.20
C MET A 1 14.34 -1.06 -6.76
N VAL A 2 14.80 -2.16 -6.16
CA VAL A 2 15.18 -2.21 -4.73
C VAL A 2 16.68 -2.05 -4.45
N GLY A 3 17.55 -2.23 -5.44
CA GLY A 3 19.00 -2.03 -5.30
C GLY A 3 19.81 -3.28 -5.65
N PRO A 4 21.13 -3.27 -5.43
CA PRO A 4 21.96 -4.46 -5.58
C PRO A 4 21.66 -5.49 -4.47
N TYR A 5 22.05 -6.75 -4.70
CA TYR A 5 21.84 -7.84 -3.75
C TYR A 5 22.62 -7.59 -2.44
N PRO A 6 22.03 -7.78 -1.25
CA PRO A 6 22.68 -7.34 -0.02
C PRO A 6 23.70 -8.33 0.57
N PHE A 7 23.85 -9.53 0.00
CA PHE A 7 24.71 -10.59 0.56
C PHE A 7 25.64 -11.21 -0.50
N TYR A 8 26.36 -10.38 -1.28
CA TYR A 8 27.24 -10.89 -2.35
C TYR A 8 28.28 -11.93 -1.91
N GLU A 9 28.80 -11.81 -0.68
CA GLU A 9 29.77 -12.76 -0.11
C GLU A 9 29.15 -14.14 0.11
N ASP A 10 27.87 -14.18 0.48
CA ASP A 10 27.12 -15.41 0.65
C ASP A 10 26.59 -15.95 -0.68
N GLY A 11 26.39 -15.10 -1.69
CA GLY A 11 25.76 -15.50 -2.96
C GLY A 11 24.27 -15.78 -2.79
N TYR A 12 23.68 -16.57 -3.69
CA TYR A 12 22.24 -16.92 -3.63
C TYR A 12 22.07 -18.42 -3.91
N LYS A 13 21.34 -19.12 -3.05
CA LYS A 13 20.97 -20.52 -3.23
C LYS A 13 19.47 -20.71 -3.02
N LEU A 14 18.92 -21.64 -3.79
CA LEU A 14 17.58 -22.18 -3.61
C LEU A 14 17.73 -23.66 -3.21
N ALA A 15 17.29 -24.02 -2.02
CA ALA A 15 17.41 -25.37 -1.47
C ALA A 15 16.02 -26.03 -1.42
N GLU A 16 15.83 -27.12 -2.17
CA GLU A 16 14.57 -27.87 -2.13
C GLU A 16 14.31 -28.39 -0.70
N ALA A 17 13.10 -28.15 -0.19
CA ALA A 17 12.70 -28.47 1.16
C ALA A 17 11.26 -29.04 1.20
N PRO A 18 10.91 -29.83 2.23
CA PRO A 18 9.54 -30.35 2.39
C PRO A 18 8.54 -29.27 2.86
N HIS A 19 9.03 -28.13 3.35
CA HIS A 19 8.23 -26.97 3.73
C HIS A 19 8.10 -25.99 2.57
N LEU A 20 7.05 -25.17 2.58
CA LEU A 20 6.67 -24.39 1.41
C LEU A 20 7.70 -23.33 0.98
N GLY A 21 8.14 -22.51 1.91
CA GLY A 21 9.06 -21.40 1.72
C GLY A 21 9.66 -21.02 3.08
N MET A 22 10.91 -20.53 3.07
CA MET A 22 11.53 -19.87 4.22
C MET A 22 12.75 -19.07 3.74
N GLU A 23 12.83 -17.84 4.19
CA GLU A 23 13.73 -16.78 3.74
C GLU A 23 15.13 -16.83 4.36
N HIS A 24 15.64 -18.00 4.74
CA HIS A 24 16.99 -18.12 5.30
C HIS A 24 18.00 -17.39 4.40
N GLN A 25 18.71 -16.41 4.96
CA GLN A 25 19.63 -15.53 4.23
C GLN A 25 20.50 -16.30 3.23
N SER A 26 20.38 -15.95 1.95
CA SER A 26 21.14 -16.54 0.85
C SER A 26 20.96 -18.04 0.63
N ALA A 27 20.03 -18.68 1.33
CA ALA A 27 19.76 -20.12 1.29
C ALA A 27 18.25 -20.41 1.40
N VAL A 28 17.46 -19.76 0.55
CA VAL A 28 16.00 -19.87 0.51
C VAL A 28 15.57 -21.34 0.45
N ALA A 29 14.77 -21.76 1.43
CA ALA A 29 14.13 -23.07 1.42
C ALA A 29 12.93 -23.04 0.46
N TYR A 30 12.83 -24.05 -0.41
CA TYR A 30 11.91 -24.04 -1.53
C TYR A 30 11.07 -25.32 -1.60
N GLY A 31 9.77 -25.19 -1.42
CA GLY A 31 8.82 -26.30 -1.49
C GLY A 31 7.66 -26.09 -2.46
N ASN A 32 7.77 -25.13 -3.38
CA ASN A 32 6.69 -24.81 -4.33
C ASN A 32 6.55 -25.82 -5.50
N LYS A 33 7.35 -26.89 -5.49
CA LYS A 33 7.32 -27.99 -6.47
C LYS A 33 7.51 -27.55 -7.92
N TYR A 34 8.28 -26.48 -8.15
CA TYR A 34 8.57 -25.93 -9.47
C TYR A 34 7.31 -25.48 -10.22
N GLN A 35 6.30 -25.03 -9.48
CA GLN A 35 5.04 -24.52 -10.02
C GLN A 35 5.04 -22.98 -10.01
N ASN A 36 4.41 -22.39 -11.02
CA ASN A 36 4.00 -20.99 -10.92
C ASN A 36 2.84 -20.82 -9.92
N GLY A 37 2.65 -19.61 -9.41
CA GLY A 37 1.70 -19.31 -8.35
C GLY A 37 2.13 -19.86 -6.99
N TYR A 38 1.24 -19.79 -6.01
CA TYR A 38 1.43 -20.32 -4.67
C TYR A 38 0.89 -21.76 -4.63
N LEU A 39 1.76 -22.76 -4.81
CA LEU A 39 1.39 -24.16 -5.05
C LEU A 39 0.38 -24.31 -6.20
N GLY A 40 0.61 -23.60 -7.30
CA GLY A 40 -0.30 -23.60 -8.45
C GLY A 40 -1.56 -22.76 -8.27
N MET A 41 -1.74 -22.09 -7.11
CA MET A 41 -2.86 -21.20 -6.86
C MET A 41 -2.51 -19.76 -7.21
N ASP A 42 -3.51 -19.05 -7.75
CA ASP A 42 -3.42 -17.62 -7.99
C ASP A 42 -3.86 -16.85 -6.73
N LEU A 43 -2.90 -16.27 -6.02
CA LEU A 43 -3.19 -15.58 -4.76
C LEU A 43 -4.05 -14.32 -4.97
N SER A 44 -3.84 -13.60 -6.07
CA SER A 44 -4.56 -12.37 -6.41
C SER A 44 -5.90 -12.60 -7.12
N GLY A 45 -6.16 -13.80 -7.64
CA GLY A 45 -7.37 -14.10 -8.42
C GLY A 45 -7.48 -13.37 -9.77
N THR A 46 -6.38 -12.80 -10.28
CA THR A 46 -6.33 -12.01 -11.52
C THR A 46 -5.66 -12.73 -12.69
N GLY A 47 -5.17 -13.94 -12.49
CA GLY A 47 -4.34 -14.73 -13.40
C GLY A 47 -2.88 -14.29 -13.44
N ARG A 48 -2.53 -13.13 -12.86
CA ARG A 48 -1.19 -12.54 -12.92
C ARG A 48 -0.16 -13.33 -12.10
N GLY A 49 -0.57 -13.84 -10.94
CA GLY A 49 0.29 -14.64 -10.05
C GLY A 49 0.63 -16.03 -10.59
N LEU A 50 -0.11 -16.54 -11.58
CA LEU A 50 0.15 -17.84 -12.22
C LEU A 50 1.26 -17.79 -13.28
N LEU A 51 1.84 -16.62 -13.52
CA LEU A 51 2.83 -16.42 -14.59
C LEU A 51 4.27 -16.44 -14.06
N TRP A 52 4.47 -16.60 -12.76
CA TRP A 52 5.77 -16.69 -12.10
C TRP A 52 5.66 -17.55 -10.84
N ASP A 53 6.79 -18.06 -10.35
CA ASP A 53 6.86 -18.86 -9.13
C ASP A 53 6.77 -17.97 -7.89
N PHE A 54 5.71 -18.14 -7.11
CA PHE A 54 5.46 -17.29 -5.95
C PHE A 54 6.60 -17.32 -4.95
N ILE A 55 7.03 -18.52 -4.57
CA ILE A 55 8.02 -18.70 -3.50
C ILE A 55 9.37 -18.17 -3.94
N ILE A 56 9.79 -18.38 -5.19
CA ILE A 56 11.07 -17.81 -5.64
C ILE A 56 11.05 -16.29 -5.52
N VAL A 57 9.98 -15.63 -5.95
CA VAL A 57 9.92 -14.16 -5.97
C VAL A 57 9.76 -13.59 -4.57
N HIS A 58 8.83 -14.13 -3.77
CA HIS A 58 8.56 -13.67 -2.41
C HIS A 58 9.79 -13.84 -1.51
N GLU A 59 10.33 -15.06 -1.44
CA GLU A 59 11.46 -15.34 -0.56
C GLU A 59 12.74 -14.62 -1.01
N SER A 60 12.93 -14.37 -2.31
CA SER A 60 14.01 -13.50 -2.78
C SER A 60 13.86 -12.05 -2.33
N GLY A 61 12.62 -11.56 -2.19
CA GLY A 61 12.34 -10.21 -1.70
C GLY A 61 12.81 -10.01 -0.27
N HIS A 62 12.73 -11.06 0.56
CA HIS A 62 13.18 -11.02 1.94
C HIS A 62 14.68 -10.78 2.13
N GLU A 63 15.50 -11.02 1.11
CA GLU A 63 16.92 -10.70 1.14
C GLU A 63 17.13 -9.20 1.41
N TRP A 64 16.25 -8.34 0.89
CA TRP A 64 16.24 -6.91 1.23
C TRP A 64 15.40 -6.62 2.49
N PHE A 65 14.19 -7.17 2.59
CA PHE A 65 13.22 -6.84 3.64
C PHE A 65 12.89 -8.06 4.51
N GLY A 66 13.57 -8.19 5.65
CA GLY A 66 13.53 -9.37 6.52
C GLY A 66 14.95 -9.74 6.96
N ASN A 67 15.84 -9.94 5.98
CA ASN A 67 17.24 -10.29 6.21
C ASN A 67 18.12 -9.05 6.37
N SER A 68 18.25 -8.22 5.32
CA SER A 68 19.11 -7.01 5.38
C SER A 68 18.52 -5.92 6.25
N ILE A 69 17.22 -5.65 6.10
CA ILE A 69 16.44 -4.75 6.96
C ILE A 69 15.52 -5.63 7.81
N THR A 70 15.86 -5.83 9.07
CA THR A 70 15.12 -6.70 9.98
C THR A 70 14.44 -5.89 11.09
N THR A 71 13.39 -6.40 11.71
CA THR A 71 12.61 -5.65 12.70
C THR A 71 13.04 -6.02 14.11
N ALA A 72 12.96 -5.05 15.03
CA ALA A 72 13.31 -5.27 16.44
C ALA A 72 12.27 -6.14 17.17
N ASP A 73 11.03 -6.15 16.67
CA ASP A 73 9.91 -6.88 17.26
C ASP A 73 9.00 -7.42 16.15
N ILE A 74 8.45 -8.62 16.36
CA ILE A 74 7.53 -9.27 15.40
C ILE A 74 6.15 -8.58 15.34
N ALA A 75 5.87 -7.65 16.25
CA ALA A 75 4.76 -6.73 16.09
C ALA A 75 4.86 -5.88 14.80
N ASP A 76 6.08 -5.68 14.27
CA ASP A 76 6.36 -4.85 13.09
C ASP A 76 6.50 -5.66 11.78
N MET A 77 6.06 -6.93 11.74
CA MET A 77 6.28 -7.84 10.59
C MET A 77 5.74 -7.34 9.24
N TRP A 78 4.88 -6.32 9.18
CA TRP A 78 4.51 -5.68 7.92
C TRP A 78 5.72 -5.11 7.15
N VAL A 79 6.80 -4.74 7.85
CA VAL A 79 8.06 -4.31 7.21
C VAL A 79 8.69 -5.46 6.42
N HIS A 80 8.61 -6.68 6.93
CA HIS A 80 9.10 -7.87 6.25
C HIS A 80 8.08 -8.26 5.18
N GLU A 81 6.90 -8.67 5.61
CA GLU A 81 5.90 -9.31 4.75
C GLU A 81 5.24 -8.36 3.77
N GLY A 82 4.88 -7.17 4.22
CA GLY A 82 4.17 -6.19 3.40
C GLY A 82 5.07 -5.57 2.33
N ILE A 83 6.31 -5.22 2.68
CA ILE A 83 7.27 -4.67 1.72
C ILE A 83 7.80 -5.77 0.79
N THR A 84 8.08 -6.97 1.30
CA THR A 84 8.46 -8.13 0.49
C THR A 84 7.36 -8.51 -0.49
N GLN A 85 6.11 -8.62 -0.07
CA GLN A 85 5.01 -8.91 -0.98
C GLN A 85 4.83 -7.80 -2.03
N TYR A 86 5.19 -6.55 -1.72
CA TYR A 86 5.23 -5.51 -2.74
C TYR A 86 6.34 -5.70 -3.79
N THR A 87 7.41 -6.46 -3.49
CA THR A 87 8.40 -6.83 -4.51
C THR A 87 7.83 -7.76 -5.59
N GLU A 88 6.79 -8.54 -5.28
CA GLU A 88 6.03 -9.32 -6.26
C GLU A 88 5.31 -8.41 -7.27
N VAL A 89 4.77 -7.29 -6.79
CA VAL A 89 4.13 -6.27 -7.62
C VAL A 89 5.15 -5.65 -8.57
N ILE A 90 6.34 -5.33 -8.05
CA ILE A 90 7.47 -4.84 -8.85
C ILE A 90 7.91 -5.88 -9.89
N TYR A 91 8.00 -7.15 -9.50
CA TYR A 91 8.37 -8.23 -10.41
C TYR A 91 7.34 -8.40 -11.52
N THR A 92 6.05 -8.39 -11.16
CA THR A 92 4.93 -8.42 -12.11
C THR A 92 5.00 -7.25 -13.08
N GLU A 93 5.31 -6.04 -12.61
CA GLU A 93 5.50 -4.87 -13.47
C GLU A 93 6.66 -5.05 -14.44
N CYS A 94 7.79 -5.57 -13.98
CA CYS A 94 8.96 -5.81 -14.82
C CYS A 94 8.68 -6.85 -15.92
N GLN A 95 7.88 -7.88 -15.64
CA GLN A 95 7.58 -8.94 -16.61
C GLN A 95 6.40 -8.62 -17.53
N GLN A 96 5.39 -7.92 -17.01
CA GLN A 96 4.06 -7.82 -17.64
C GLN A 96 3.55 -6.39 -17.81
N GLY A 97 4.28 -5.39 -17.29
CA GLY A 97 3.91 -3.98 -17.36
C GLY A 97 3.04 -3.51 -16.18
N LYS A 98 2.88 -2.18 -16.12
CA LYS A 98 2.28 -1.48 -14.97
C LYS A 98 0.82 -1.89 -14.70
N GLU A 99 0.01 -2.04 -15.75
CA GLU A 99 -1.40 -2.42 -15.59
C GLU A 99 -1.56 -3.80 -14.95
N ALA A 100 -0.72 -4.78 -15.35
CA ALA A 100 -0.72 -6.12 -14.76
C ALA A 100 -0.31 -6.11 -13.28
N ALA A 101 0.65 -5.25 -12.91
CA ALA A 101 1.06 -5.08 -11.53
C ALA A 101 -0.04 -4.47 -10.65
N GLU A 102 -0.74 -3.45 -11.17
CA GLU A 102 -1.90 -2.86 -10.50
C GLU A 102 -3.02 -3.89 -10.32
N GLU A 103 -3.33 -4.69 -11.33
CA GLU A 103 -4.30 -5.78 -11.22
C GLU A 103 -3.89 -6.79 -10.14
N TYR A 104 -2.62 -7.22 -10.13
CA TYR A 104 -2.11 -8.16 -9.13
C TYR A 104 -2.31 -7.63 -7.69
N VAL A 105 -1.81 -6.42 -7.40
CA VAL A 105 -1.88 -5.87 -6.03
C VAL A 105 -3.31 -5.52 -5.59
N ILE A 106 -4.16 -5.09 -6.52
CA ILE A 106 -5.58 -4.85 -6.23
C ILE A 106 -6.30 -6.17 -5.96
N GLY A 107 -6.00 -7.24 -6.72
CA GLY A 107 -6.58 -8.56 -6.50
C GLY A 107 -6.23 -9.16 -5.13
N LEU A 108 -5.03 -8.89 -4.62
CA LEU A 108 -4.65 -9.30 -3.26
C LEU A 108 -5.57 -8.75 -2.16
N ARG A 109 -6.36 -7.70 -2.42
CA ARG A 109 -7.32 -7.13 -1.46
C ARG A 109 -8.40 -8.12 -1.03
N ASP A 110 -8.73 -9.11 -1.86
CA ASP A 110 -9.69 -10.17 -1.52
C ASP A 110 -9.22 -11.05 -0.35
N LYS A 111 -7.93 -10.97 0.01
CA LYS A 111 -7.35 -11.66 1.16
C LYS A 111 -7.30 -10.80 2.43
N ILE A 112 -7.60 -9.50 2.35
CA ILE A 112 -7.58 -8.60 3.50
C ILE A 112 -8.85 -8.81 4.33
N GLY A 113 -8.70 -9.31 5.55
CA GLY A 113 -9.81 -9.60 6.45
C GLY A 113 -10.26 -8.44 7.34
N ASN A 114 -9.37 -7.49 7.64
CA ASN A 114 -9.55 -6.38 8.59
C ASN A 114 -10.13 -6.81 9.94
N ARG A 115 -9.66 -7.94 10.50
CA ARG A 115 -10.20 -8.50 11.76
C ARG A 115 -9.53 -7.94 13.00
N SER A 116 -8.26 -7.56 12.90
CA SER A 116 -7.49 -6.88 13.94
C SER A 116 -6.40 -6.01 13.29
N PRO A 117 -5.74 -5.10 14.04
CA PRO A 117 -4.63 -4.32 13.51
C PRO A 117 -3.50 -5.18 12.94
N VAL A 118 -2.79 -4.64 11.95
CA VAL A 118 -1.60 -5.26 11.35
C VAL A 118 -0.43 -5.23 12.33
N ILE A 119 -0.26 -4.12 13.07
CA ILE A 119 0.72 -4.05 14.14
C ILE A 119 0.25 -4.90 15.33
N GLY A 120 1.11 -5.82 15.74
CA GLY A 120 0.90 -6.67 16.90
C GLY A 120 1.16 -5.97 18.24
N PRO A 121 0.90 -6.65 19.37
CA PRO A 121 1.35 -6.17 20.67
C PRO A 121 2.87 -6.34 20.83
N TYR A 122 3.56 -5.26 21.17
CA TYR A 122 5.01 -5.26 21.38
C TYR A 122 5.43 -6.02 22.64
N GLY A 123 6.63 -6.63 22.60
CA GLY A 123 7.32 -7.18 23.76
C GLY A 123 6.74 -8.48 24.31
N VAL A 124 5.82 -9.13 23.59
CA VAL A 124 5.14 -10.36 24.04
C VAL A 124 5.32 -11.54 23.08
N ASN A 125 6.25 -11.43 22.12
CA ASN A 125 6.51 -12.46 21.10
C ASN A 125 5.22 -12.91 20.40
N GLN A 126 4.43 -11.94 19.95
CA GLN A 126 3.20 -12.17 19.21
C GLN A 126 3.12 -11.23 18.01
N GLU A 127 2.97 -11.82 16.83
CA GLU A 127 2.72 -11.09 15.59
C GLU A 127 1.35 -10.41 15.58
N GLY A 128 1.19 -9.45 14.67
CA GLY A 128 -0.12 -8.87 14.38
C GLY A 128 -0.96 -9.70 13.41
N ASN A 129 -1.92 -9.05 12.75
CA ASN A 129 -2.79 -9.73 11.80
C ASN A 129 -2.05 -10.12 10.51
N GLY A 130 -2.36 -11.29 9.95
CA GLY A 130 -1.85 -11.74 8.65
C GLY A 130 -2.19 -10.83 7.46
N ASP A 131 -3.11 -9.88 7.63
CA ASP A 131 -3.28 -8.75 6.70
C ASP A 131 -1.98 -7.98 6.45
N MET A 132 -0.94 -8.11 7.29
CA MET A 132 0.40 -7.55 7.08
C MET A 132 0.95 -7.79 5.66
N TYR A 133 0.60 -8.94 5.07
CA TYR A 133 0.91 -9.34 3.71
C TYR A 133 0.12 -8.50 2.66
N PRO A 134 -1.17 -8.79 2.38
CA PRO A 134 -1.89 -8.11 1.30
C PRO A 134 -2.20 -6.64 1.59
N LYS A 135 -2.41 -6.26 2.86
CA LYS A 135 -2.67 -4.87 3.26
C LYS A 135 -1.38 -4.06 3.28
N GLY A 136 -0.26 -4.64 3.70
CA GLY A 136 1.06 -4.01 3.61
C GLY A 136 1.48 -3.74 2.16
N ALA A 137 1.29 -4.71 1.26
CA ALA A 137 1.55 -4.51 -0.17
C ALA A 137 0.66 -3.41 -0.78
N ASN A 138 -0.63 -3.37 -0.41
CA ASN A 138 -1.54 -2.30 -0.86
C ASN A 138 -1.20 -0.93 -0.26
N LEU A 139 -0.69 -0.87 0.97
CA LEU A 139 -0.17 0.36 1.57
C LEU A 139 1.02 0.89 0.77
N MET A 140 1.99 0.03 0.45
CA MET A 140 3.14 0.39 -0.39
C MET A 140 2.71 0.86 -1.78
N HIS A 141 1.69 0.21 -2.36
CA HIS A 141 1.10 0.62 -3.63
C HIS A 141 0.49 2.02 -3.57
N MET A 142 -0.33 2.30 -2.55
CA MET A 142 -0.91 3.63 -2.34
C MET A 142 0.19 4.67 -2.14
N ILE A 143 1.21 4.38 -1.32
CA ILE A 143 2.35 5.27 -1.11
C ILE A 143 3.02 5.62 -2.44
N ARG A 144 3.25 4.64 -3.32
CA ARG A 144 3.79 4.88 -4.67
C ARG A 144 2.93 5.85 -5.48
N HIS A 145 1.62 5.70 -5.45
CA HIS A 145 0.70 6.61 -6.15
C HIS A 145 0.63 8.00 -5.52
N ILE A 146 0.78 8.10 -4.19
CA ILE A 146 0.81 9.37 -3.47
C ILE A 146 2.07 10.18 -3.82
N ILE A 147 3.24 9.54 -3.84
CA ILE A 147 4.54 10.23 -3.96
C ILE A 147 5.11 10.22 -5.39
N GLY A 148 4.53 9.41 -6.27
CA GLY A 148 4.92 9.22 -7.66
C GLY A 148 6.05 8.20 -7.88
N ASP A 149 6.05 7.55 -9.05
CA ASP A 149 6.96 6.45 -9.41
C ASP A 149 8.45 6.77 -9.19
N SER A 150 8.91 7.94 -9.65
CA SER A 150 10.31 8.36 -9.54
C SER A 150 10.75 8.55 -8.10
N THR A 151 9.91 9.20 -7.28
CA THR A 151 10.19 9.42 -5.85
C THR A 151 10.16 8.09 -5.11
N PHE A 152 9.19 7.23 -5.41
CA PHE A 152 9.06 5.91 -4.79
C PHE A 152 10.25 5.00 -5.08
N LYS A 153 10.71 4.95 -6.34
CA LYS A 153 11.91 4.20 -6.70
C LYS A 153 13.15 4.72 -5.96
N ALA A 154 13.32 6.04 -5.90
CA ALA A 154 14.43 6.65 -5.17
C ALA A 154 14.36 6.34 -3.66
N MET A 155 13.14 6.34 -3.09
CA MET A 155 12.89 6.00 -1.69
C MET A 155 13.31 4.56 -1.37
N LEU A 156 12.93 3.58 -2.19
CA LEU A 156 13.30 2.18 -1.96
C LEU A 156 14.81 1.94 -2.06
N LEU A 157 15.47 2.59 -3.02
CA LEU A 157 16.94 2.51 -3.16
C LEU A 157 17.64 3.13 -1.93
N GLU A 158 17.16 4.28 -1.48
CA GLU A 158 17.73 4.95 -0.31
C GLU A 158 17.43 4.18 0.98
N MET A 159 16.27 3.56 1.12
CA MET A 159 15.92 2.70 2.25
C MET A 159 16.92 1.56 2.39
N ASN A 160 17.15 0.82 1.30
CA ASN A 160 18.10 -0.29 1.26
C ASN A 160 19.55 0.15 1.50
N ARG A 161 19.91 1.37 1.12
CA ARG A 161 21.23 1.94 1.42
C ARG A 161 21.35 2.38 2.89
N ARG A 162 20.31 3.02 3.44
CA ARG A 162 20.32 3.65 4.77
C ARG A 162 20.21 2.63 5.90
N PHE A 163 19.42 1.60 5.68
CA PHE A 163 19.11 0.54 6.65
C PHE A 163 19.80 -0.80 6.31
N TYR A 164 20.76 -0.80 5.39
CA TYR A 164 21.59 -1.97 5.08
C TYR A 164 22.14 -2.63 6.35
N HIS A 165 21.80 -3.90 6.56
CA HIS A 165 22.18 -4.73 7.71
C HIS A 165 21.83 -4.09 9.06
N LYS A 166 20.58 -3.63 9.20
CA LYS A 166 20.10 -3.02 10.45
C LYS A 166 18.82 -3.65 10.96
N VAL A 167 18.75 -3.68 12.28
CA VAL A 167 17.51 -3.83 13.04
C VAL A 167 16.80 -2.48 13.08
N VAL A 168 15.53 -2.44 12.72
CA VAL A 168 14.68 -1.24 12.66
C VAL A 168 13.36 -1.44 13.39
N THR A 169 12.66 -0.35 13.66
CA THR A 169 11.26 -0.36 14.11
C THR A 169 10.34 0.11 12.98
N SER A 170 9.04 -0.22 13.07
CA SER A 170 8.02 0.33 12.16
C SER A 170 8.07 1.86 12.15
N ALA A 171 8.22 2.49 13.32
CA ALA A 171 8.28 3.94 13.44
C ALA A 171 9.45 4.56 12.63
N GLU A 172 10.63 3.94 12.63
CA GLU A 172 11.77 4.42 11.84
C GLU A 172 11.53 4.31 10.33
N ILE A 173 10.90 3.24 9.88
CA ILE A 173 10.55 3.02 8.46
C ILE A 173 9.45 3.99 8.02
N GLU A 174 8.39 4.16 8.81
CA GLU A 174 7.31 5.12 8.57
C GLU A 174 7.86 6.55 8.50
N GLU A 175 8.68 6.95 9.48
CA GLU A 175 9.28 8.28 9.53
C GLU A 175 10.22 8.52 8.35
N PHE A 176 11.01 7.52 7.96
CA PHE A 176 11.84 7.59 6.76
C PHE A 176 10.99 7.85 5.50
N MET A 177 9.93 7.08 5.28
CA MET A 177 9.06 7.25 4.10
C MET A 177 8.36 8.62 4.08
N VAL A 178 7.89 9.09 5.23
CA VAL A 178 7.30 10.44 5.36
C VAL A 178 8.33 11.52 5.05
N ASN A 179 9.53 11.43 5.61
CA ASN A 179 10.58 12.44 5.38
C ASN A 179 11.15 12.39 3.95
N PHE A 180 11.03 11.26 3.25
CA PHE A 180 11.51 11.14 1.87
C PHE A 180 10.58 11.85 0.86
N ASN A 181 9.29 12.00 1.15
CA ASN A 181 8.30 12.52 0.19
C ASN A 181 8.23 14.05 0.09
N VAL A 182 9.20 14.79 0.66
CA VAL A 182 9.22 16.28 0.76
C VAL A 182 8.84 17.04 -0.51
N ARG A 183 9.04 16.47 -1.70
CA ARG A 183 8.61 17.07 -2.97
C ARG A 183 7.10 17.16 -3.11
N THR A 184 6.39 16.16 -2.62
CA THR A 184 4.93 16.11 -2.63
C THR A 184 4.35 16.69 -1.33
N GLY A 185 4.94 16.34 -0.18
CA GLY A 185 4.38 16.70 1.13
C GLY A 185 2.99 16.09 1.37
N LEU A 186 2.66 15.01 0.64
CA LEU A 186 1.32 14.43 0.57
C LEU A 186 1.16 13.13 1.35
N LEU A 187 2.27 12.51 1.76
CA LEU A 187 2.28 11.33 2.61
C LEU A 187 2.70 11.73 4.01
N ASP A 188 1.87 11.38 4.99
CA ASP A 188 2.15 11.59 6.41
C ASP A 188 1.80 10.35 7.24
N ARG A 189 2.05 10.44 8.55
CA ARG A 189 1.86 9.35 9.51
C ARG A 189 0.42 8.83 9.57
N SER A 190 -0.59 9.66 9.30
CA SER A 190 -1.99 9.26 9.39
C SER A 190 -2.35 8.17 8.37
N VAL A 191 -1.65 8.11 7.22
CA VAL A 191 -1.80 7.03 6.25
C VAL A 191 -1.35 5.70 6.87
N PHE A 192 -0.21 5.69 7.57
CA PHE A 192 0.28 4.50 8.25
C PHE A 192 -0.62 4.11 9.42
N ASP A 193 -1.02 5.06 10.27
CA ASP A 193 -1.96 4.81 11.37
C ASP A 193 -3.25 4.17 10.88
N GLN A 194 -3.80 4.68 9.77
CA GLN A 194 -5.02 4.17 9.18
C GLN A 194 -4.92 2.70 8.80
N TYR A 195 -3.86 2.31 8.07
CA TYR A 195 -3.76 0.97 7.48
C TYR A 195 -3.06 -0.04 8.39
N LEU A 196 -2.20 0.40 9.31
CA LEU A 196 -1.43 -0.49 10.18
C LEU A 196 -2.06 -0.67 11.56
N ARG A 197 -2.67 0.39 12.12
CA ARG A 197 -3.11 0.42 13.52
C ARG A 197 -4.62 0.29 13.69
N THR A 198 -5.39 0.24 12.59
CA THR A 198 -6.85 0.05 12.64
C THR A 198 -7.35 -0.99 11.64
N THR A 199 -8.56 -1.48 11.90
CA THR A 199 -9.34 -2.33 10.99
C THR A 199 -10.25 -1.54 10.05
N GLN A 200 -10.29 -0.22 10.18
CA GLN A 200 -11.22 0.60 9.41
C GLN A 200 -10.72 0.77 7.97
N ILE A 201 -11.65 0.69 7.02
CA ILE A 201 -11.40 1.06 5.62
C ILE A 201 -11.94 2.48 5.44
N PRO A 202 -11.11 3.47 5.08
CA PRO A 202 -11.57 4.84 4.86
C PRO A 202 -12.67 4.90 3.81
N VAL A 203 -13.76 5.58 4.14
CA VAL A 203 -14.87 5.84 3.22
C VAL A 203 -14.79 7.29 2.75
N LEU A 204 -14.56 7.50 1.46
CA LEU A 204 -14.67 8.80 0.81
C LEU A 204 -16.15 9.14 0.63
N GLU A 205 -16.68 9.98 1.50
CA GLU A 205 -17.98 10.59 1.27
C GLU A 205 -17.84 11.79 0.35
N TRP A 206 -18.58 11.81 -0.76
CA TRP A 206 -18.53 12.92 -1.70
C TRP A 206 -19.89 13.30 -2.28
N GLY A 207 -20.05 14.53 -2.71
CA GLY A 207 -21.21 14.92 -3.51
C GLY A 207 -21.18 16.36 -4.01
N ILE A 208 -21.99 16.64 -5.03
CA ILE A 208 -21.97 17.92 -5.73
C ILE A 208 -23.17 18.79 -5.33
N ARG A 209 -22.91 20.02 -4.90
CA ARG A 209 -23.93 21.01 -4.55
C ARG A 209 -23.52 22.40 -5.03
N LYS A 210 -24.38 23.03 -5.86
CA LYS A 210 -24.21 24.40 -6.36
C LYS A 210 -22.84 24.65 -7.05
N GLY A 211 -22.36 23.69 -7.86
CA GLY A 211 -21.07 23.82 -8.54
C GLY A 211 -19.85 23.61 -7.64
N THR A 212 -20.05 22.97 -6.48
CA THR A 212 -18.98 22.62 -5.55
C THR A 212 -19.02 21.12 -5.29
N LEU A 213 -17.87 20.47 -5.43
CA LEU A 213 -17.64 19.10 -4.99
C LEU A 213 -17.24 19.15 -3.51
N TRP A 214 -18.04 18.49 -2.68
CA TRP A 214 -17.79 18.35 -1.25
C TRP A 214 -17.26 16.97 -0.98
N THR A 215 -16.18 16.86 -0.21
CA THR A 215 -15.57 15.58 0.13
C THR A 215 -15.15 15.54 1.60
N ARG A 216 -15.09 14.34 2.16
CA ARG A 216 -14.41 14.05 3.44
C ARG A 216 -14.15 12.55 3.59
N TRP A 217 -13.21 12.21 4.45
CA TRP A 217 -13.03 10.87 4.96
C TRP A 217 -13.96 10.59 6.14
N THR A 218 -14.50 9.37 6.19
CA THR A 218 -15.23 8.80 7.33
C THR A 218 -14.81 7.35 7.52
N ASN A 219 -15.15 6.74 8.66
CA ASN A 219 -14.64 5.40 9.02
C ASN A 219 -13.10 5.34 8.91
N CYS A 220 -12.46 6.34 9.51
CA CYS A 220 -11.02 6.53 9.46
C CYS A 220 -10.51 7.02 10.82
N VAL A 221 -9.18 6.96 11.01
CA VAL A 221 -8.50 7.61 12.13
C VAL A 221 -8.81 9.11 12.15
N PRO A 222 -8.79 9.75 13.34
CA PRO A 222 -8.83 11.20 13.45
C PRO A 222 -7.76 11.83 12.55
N ASP A 223 -8.11 12.97 11.94
CA ASP A 223 -7.19 13.77 11.12
C ASP A 223 -6.52 13.04 9.95
N LEU A 224 -7.10 11.95 9.43
CA LEU A 224 -6.62 11.27 8.22
C LEU A 224 -6.44 12.28 7.08
N MET A 225 -5.22 12.38 6.58
CA MET A 225 -4.82 13.14 5.41
C MET A 225 -4.39 12.15 4.33
N LEU A 226 -5.36 11.72 3.53
CA LEU A 226 -5.14 10.79 2.43
C LEU A 226 -5.52 11.51 1.13
N PRO A 227 -4.56 11.83 0.26
CA PRO A 227 -4.88 12.30 -1.07
C PRO A 227 -5.46 11.16 -1.88
N VAL A 228 -6.35 11.46 -2.83
CA VAL A 228 -7.02 10.49 -3.68
C VAL A 228 -7.19 11.06 -5.08
N ILE A 229 -6.99 10.23 -6.09
CA ILE A 229 -7.30 10.60 -7.47
C ILE A 229 -8.79 10.31 -7.73
N LEU A 230 -9.50 11.30 -8.24
CA LEU A 230 -10.85 11.16 -8.74
C LEU A 230 -10.85 11.18 -10.27
N ASN A 231 -11.32 10.10 -10.86
CA ASN A 231 -11.49 9.95 -12.29
C ASN A 231 -12.85 10.49 -12.73
N GLN A 232 -12.85 11.28 -13.81
CA GLN A 232 -14.04 11.78 -14.47
C GLN A 232 -14.00 11.39 -15.95
N LYS A 233 -15.09 10.83 -16.46
CA LYS A 233 -15.17 10.38 -17.86
C LYS A 233 -14.94 11.55 -18.82
N GLY A 234 -13.91 11.44 -19.65
CA GLY A 234 -13.58 12.43 -20.69
C GLY A 234 -12.78 13.64 -20.19
N GLU A 235 -12.38 13.66 -18.91
CA GLU A 235 -11.58 14.73 -18.31
C GLU A 235 -10.28 14.16 -17.72
N PHE A 236 -9.34 15.05 -17.42
CA PHE A 236 -8.12 14.66 -16.72
C PHE A 236 -8.44 14.26 -15.26
N PRO A 237 -7.78 13.22 -14.72
CA PRO A 237 -7.89 12.86 -13.32
C PRO A 237 -7.52 14.02 -12.40
N VAL A 238 -8.23 14.17 -11.29
CA VAL A 238 -7.97 15.23 -10.30
C VAL A 238 -7.41 14.60 -9.03
N LEU A 239 -6.19 14.98 -8.66
CA LEU A 239 -5.63 14.66 -7.35
C LEU A 239 -6.25 15.60 -6.31
N MET A 240 -6.82 15.03 -5.26
CA MET A 240 -7.47 15.79 -4.20
C MET A 240 -6.91 15.37 -2.86
N LEU A 241 -6.46 16.34 -2.05
CA LEU A 241 -6.19 16.12 -0.64
C LEU A 241 -7.51 16.23 0.14
N ALA A 242 -8.02 15.09 0.60
CA ALA A 242 -9.20 15.02 1.46
C ALA A 242 -8.79 14.79 2.92
N THR A 243 -9.60 15.32 3.84
CA THR A 243 -9.42 15.15 5.29
C THR A 243 -10.68 14.57 5.93
N SER A 244 -10.66 14.26 7.22
CA SER A 244 -11.87 13.90 7.99
C SER A 244 -12.89 15.05 8.07
N ASN A 245 -12.46 16.29 7.82
CA ASN A 245 -13.31 17.46 7.70
C ASN A 245 -13.80 17.67 6.27
N TRP A 246 -14.94 18.36 6.13
CA TRP A 246 -15.47 18.73 4.82
C TRP A 246 -14.52 19.66 4.07
N GLY A 247 -14.03 19.19 2.92
CA GLY A 247 -13.38 19.98 1.88
C GLY A 247 -14.39 20.44 0.82
N ALA A 248 -14.07 21.54 0.14
CA ALA A 248 -14.89 22.13 -0.90
C ALA A 248 -14.02 22.49 -2.11
N PHE A 249 -14.37 21.95 -3.28
CA PHE A 249 -13.61 22.13 -4.51
C PHE A 249 -14.52 22.69 -5.61
N PRO A 250 -14.07 23.69 -6.38
CA PRO A 250 -14.81 24.15 -7.56
C PRO A 250 -15.10 22.99 -8.50
N TYR A 251 -16.34 22.90 -8.97
CA TYR A 251 -16.77 21.81 -9.83
C TYR A 251 -17.58 22.36 -11.01
N ALA A 252 -16.96 22.34 -12.19
CA ALA A 252 -17.44 23.06 -13.38
C ALA A 252 -18.61 22.38 -14.10
N ASP A 253 -18.75 21.05 -13.98
CA ASP A 253 -19.72 20.32 -14.79
C ASP A 253 -21.13 20.27 -14.16
N LYS A 254 -22.14 20.63 -14.97
CA LYS A 254 -23.57 20.68 -14.60
C LYS A 254 -24.30 19.36 -14.87
N LYS A 255 -23.70 18.43 -15.63
CA LYS A 255 -24.23 17.08 -15.83
C LYS A 255 -23.38 16.13 -14.99
N GLN A 256 -23.95 15.52 -13.96
CA GLN A 256 -23.26 14.60 -13.04
C GLN A 256 -22.40 13.59 -13.82
N PRO A 257 -21.08 13.74 -13.89
CA PRO A 257 -20.28 12.63 -14.33
C PRO A 257 -20.15 11.69 -13.15
N ARG A 258 -19.95 10.42 -13.49
CA ARG A 258 -19.65 9.38 -12.53
C ARG A 258 -18.22 9.63 -12.04
N LEU A 259 -18.08 10.38 -10.95
CA LEU A 259 -16.81 10.51 -10.24
C LEU A 259 -16.51 9.17 -9.58
N GLU A 260 -15.36 8.61 -9.89
CA GLU A 260 -14.92 7.35 -9.31
C GLU A 260 -13.55 7.57 -8.70
N ALA A 261 -13.35 7.10 -7.47
CA ALA A 261 -12.02 7.05 -6.91
C ALA A 261 -11.17 6.08 -7.72
N ASP A 262 -9.91 6.45 -7.95
CA ASP A 262 -8.98 5.61 -8.65
C ASP A 262 -8.82 4.26 -7.94
N ARG A 263 -8.87 3.17 -8.72
CA ARG A 263 -8.85 1.80 -8.21
C ARG A 263 -7.60 1.49 -7.38
N ASN A 264 -6.51 2.24 -7.56
CA ASN A 264 -5.27 2.04 -6.85
C ASN A 264 -5.33 2.46 -5.38
N TRP A 265 -6.36 3.19 -4.95
CA TRP A 265 -6.60 3.49 -3.53
C TRP A 265 -7.42 2.38 -2.86
N TYR A 266 -6.91 1.86 -1.74
CA TYR A 266 -7.63 0.88 -0.92
C TYR A 266 -8.62 1.58 0.02
N ILE A 267 -9.71 2.08 -0.57
CA ILE A 267 -10.75 2.83 0.11
C ILE A 267 -12.14 2.36 -0.32
N GLU A 268 -13.16 2.78 0.41
CA GLU A 268 -14.54 2.75 -0.06
C GLU A 268 -14.97 4.13 -0.56
N SER A 269 -15.93 4.16 -1.49
CA SER A 269 -16.50 5.40 -2.02
C SER A 269 -18.01 5.45 -1.79
N LYS A 270 -18.49 6.59 -1.27
CA LYS A 270 -19.90 6.80 -0.96
C LYS A 270 -20.42 8.12 -1.55
N PRO A 271 -21.10 8.08 -2.71
CA PRO A 271 -21.77 9.25 -3.24
C PRO A 271 -22.95 9.66 -2.34
N LEU A 272 -23.08 10.96 -2.10
CA LEU A 272 -24.16 11.55 -1.30
C LEU A 272 -25.14 12.33 -2.16
N SER A 273 -26.43 12.17 -1.87
CA SER A 273 -27.49 12.98 -2.47
C SER A 273 -27.43 14.43 -1.99
N LYS A 274 -28.04 15.34 -2.77
CA LYS A 274 -28.21 16.75 -2.37
C LYS A 274 -28.93 16.90 -1.03
N ARG A 275 -29.84 15.98 -0.68
CA ARG A 275 -30.58 15.97 0.60
C ARG A 275 -29.65 15.61 1.76
N GLU A 276 -28.81 14.60 1.60
CA GLU A 276 -27.85 14.18 2.62
C GLU A 276 -26.80 15.27 2.89
N LEU A 277 -26.25 15.87 1.83
CA LEU A 277 -25.35 17.02 1.97
C LEU A 277 -26.00 18.18 2.71
N ARG A 278 -27.29 18.47 2.47
CA ARG A 278 -28.01 19.53 3.21
C ARG A 278 -28.15 19.20 4.69
N ARG A 279 -28.48 17.95 5.04
CA ARG A 279 -28.67 17.52 6.43
C ARG A 279 -27.37 17.55 7.22
N ARG A 280 -26.25 17.20 6.59
CA ARG A 280 -24.93 17.15 7.21
C ARG A 280 -24.29 18.52 7.42
N LYS A 281 -24.85 19.60 6.83
CA LYS A 281 -24.38 20.99 6.93
C LYS A 281 -22.84 21.09 6.77
N PRO A 282 -22.30 20.75 5.59
CA PRO A 282 -20.87 20.84 5.38
C PRO A 282 -20.43 22.30 5.53
N HIS A 283 -19.42 22.49 6.37
CA HIS A 283 -18.73 23.75 6.60
C HIS A 283 -17.26 23.47 6.34
N ILE A 284 -16.55 24.40 5.69
CA ILE A 284 -15.13 24.21 5.37
C ILE A 284 -14.37 24.06 6.69
N GLY A 285 -13.91 22.84 6.96
CA GLY A 285 -12.77 22.64 7.86
C GLY A 285 -11.49 22.94 7.08
N ARG A 286 -10.41 23.31 7.77
CA ARG A 286 -9.14 23.68 7.11
C ARG A 286 -8.68 22.56 6.15
N GLY A 287 -8.92 22.73 4.86
CA GLY A 287 -8.47 21.85 3.79
C GLY A 287 -8.13 22.70 2.59
N THR A 288 -6.87 22.69 2.18
CA THR A 288 -6.32 23.53 1.11
C THR A 288 -6.33 22.73 -0.19
N PRO A 289 -6.87 23.25 -1.31
CA PRO A 289 -6.68 22.62 -2.61
C PRO A 289 -5.20 22.64 -2.98
N LEU A 290 -4.69 21.50 -3.47
CA LEU A 290 -3.40 21.43 -4.15
C LEU A 290 -3.70 21.38 -5.65
N PHE A 291 -3.15 22.34 -6.39
CA PHE A 291 -3.26 22.44 -7.85
C PHE A 291 -2.11 21.70 -8.53
#